data_AF-A0A2E6LZK8-F1
#
_entry.id   AF-A0A2E6LZK8-F1
#
_cell.length_a   1.000
_cell.length_b   1.000
_cell.length_c   1.000
_cell.angle_alpha   90.00
_cell.angle_beta   90.00
_cell.angle_gamma   90.00
#
_symmetry.space_group_name_H-M   'P 1'
#
loop_
_entity.id
_entity.type
_entity.pdbx_description
1 polymer ?
#
loop_
_entity_poly.entity_id
_entity_poly.type
_entity_poly.pdbx_seq_one_letter_code
_entity_poly.pdbx_strand_id
1 'polypeptide(L)'
;MGRTYNVRSTSEGYSQVGIASWYGKQFHGRPTSTMEPFDMYAISAAHPSLPIPTYVRVTNLENNESIIVRVNDRGPFHADRIIDLSYGAAVRLGFAKQGTTQVKVEAVAPYQVRWDGANQFGYQQPTQQGSTYESAYRYGSNNQRFVYLQAGAYVDSQSAQKALNRLQQWLVSRNINEPVHLIFNDGYQKLHVGPIQDFTMAESLKRQLTASPWGKPIWIEVNPNR
;
A
#
# COMPACT_ATOMS: atom_id res chain seq x y z
N MET A 1 33.51 -5.02 -11.19
CA MET A 1 33.62 -4.00 -10.13
C MET A 1 32.28 -3.92 -9.40
N GLY A 2 32.26 -4.06 -8.08
CA GLY A 2 31.02 -3.96 -7.29
C GLY A 2 30.66 -2.49 -7.04
N ARG A 3 29.37 -2.15 -7.09
CA ARG A 3 28.86 -0.86 -6.62
C ARG A 3 28.38 -1.02 -5.18
N THR A 4 28.86 -0.17 -4.27
CA THR A 4 28.35 -0.11 -2.90
C THR A 4 27.18 0.86 -2.86
N TYR A 5 26.01 0.37 -2.44
CA TYR A 5 24.83 1.20 -2.22
C TYR A 5 24.69 1.51 -0.73
N ASN A 6 24.81 2.79 -0.39
CA ASN A 6 24.59 3.27 0.97
C ASN A 6 23.12 3.60 1.16
N VAL A 7 22.49 3.01 2.16
CA VAL A 7 21.11 3.34 2.49
C VAL A 7 21.08 4.69 3.20
N ARG A 8 20.18 5.56 2.75
CA ARG A 8 19.96 6.89 3.30
C ARG A 8 19.48 6.80 4.75
N SER A 9 19.92 7.77 5.55
CA SER A 9 19.45 7.96 6.92
C SER A 9 18.03 8.47 6.99
N THR A 10 17.47 9.05 5.92
CA THR A 10 16.05 9.41 5.86
C THR A 10 15.49 9.32 4.43
N SER A 11 14.18 9.08 4.31
CA SER A 11 13.44 9.25 3.05
C SER A 11 12.96 10.69 2.82
N GLU A 12 13.07 11.58 3.81
CA GLU A 12 12.62 12.97 3.70
C GLU A 12 13.27 13.70 2.53
N GLY A 13 12.44 14.44 1.77
CA GLY A 13 12.87 15.20 0.60
C GLY A 13 13.36 14.36 -0.57
N TYR A 14 13.26 13.03 -0.52
CA TYR A 14 13.67 12.19 -1.63
C TYR A 14 12.79 12.45 -2.86
N SER A 15 13.43 12.88 -3.94
CA SER A 15 12.83 13.03 -5.27
C SER A 15 13.87 12.66 -6.32
N GLN A 16 13.54 11.71 -7.18
CA GLN A 16 14.45 11.28 -8.24
C GLN A 16 13.67 10.91 -9.50
N VAL A 17 14.19 11.30 -10.67
CA VAL A 17 13.73 10.83 -11.98
C VAL A 17 14.68 9.77 -12.50
N GLY A 18 14.16 8.72 -13.10
CA GLY A 18 14.96 7.64 -13.69
C GLY A 18 14.11 6.51 -14.23
N ILE A 19 14.76 5.41 -14.61
CA ILE A 19 14.06 4.25 -15.17
C ILE A 19 13.49 3.40 -14.04
N ALA A 20 12.22 3.08 -14.13
CA ALA A 20 11.59 2.00 -13.39
C ALA A 20 11.59 0.72 -14.22
N SER A 21 11.63 -0.41 -13.54
CA SER A 21 11.19 -1.69 -14.11
C SER A 21 10.24 -2.41 -13.16
N TRP A 22 9.94 -3.68 -13.43
CA TRP A 22 9.24 -4.53 -12.48
C TRP A 22 9.92 -5.90 -12.38
N TYR A 23 9.96 -6.48 -11.18
CA TYR A 23 10.61 -7.79 -10.96
C TYR A 23 9.68 -8.96 -11.28
N GLY A 24 10.21 -9.93 -12.02
CA GLY A 24 9.48 -11.04 -12.64
C GLY A 24 8.98 -12.12 -11.68
N LYS A 25 8.13 -13.01 -12.21
CA LYS A 25 7.45 -14.12 -11.49
C LYS A 25 8.38 -15.01 -10.65
N GLN A 26 9.65 -15.13 -11.01
CA GLN A 26 10.65 -15.95 -10.32
C GLN A 26 10.92 -15.56 -8.86
N PHE A 27 10.58 -14.33 -8.47
CA PHE A 27 10.72 -13.85 -7.09
C PHE A 27 9.48 -14.11 -6.24
N HIS A 28 8.34 -14.45 -6.84
CA HIS A 28 7.09 -14.61 -6.11
C HIS A 28 7.21 -15.66 -5.00
N GLY A 29 6.73 -15.32 -3.80
CA GLY A 29 6.81 -16.15 -2.61
C GLY A 29 8.18 -16.16 -1.91
N ARG A 30 9.22 -15.56 -2.50
CA ARG A 30 10.53 -15.42 -1.85
C ARG A 30 10.51 -14.29 -0.83
N PRO A 31 11.30 -14.37 0.25
CA PRO A 31 11.39 -13.30 1.23
C PRO A 31 12.01 -12.04 0.61
N THR A 32 11.41 -10.90 0.89
CA THR A 32 11.98 -9.55 0.64
C THR A 32 13.02 -9.20 1.71
N SER A 33 13.65 -8.03 1.59
CA SER A 33 14.59 -7.51 2.59
C SER A 33 13.94 -7.16 3.94
N THR A 34 12.60 -7.05 4.02
CA THR A 34 11.84 -7.00 5.28
C THR A 34 11.37 -8.38 5.76
N MET A 35 11.78 -9.47 5.09
CA MET A 35 11.40 -10.87 5.35
C MET A 35 9.94 -11.22 5.05
N GLU A 36 9.15 -10.28 4.55
CA GLU A 36 7.78 -10.54 4.06
C GLU A 36 7.87 -11.30 2.72
N PRO A 37 7.05 -12.35 2.48
CA PRO A 37 6.99 -13.00 1.17
C PRO A 37 6.56 -12.02 0.09
N PHE A 38 7.29 -12.02 -1.03
CA PHE A 38 6.99 -11.15 -2.14
C PHE A 38 5.74 -11.62 -2.91
N ASP A 39 4.71 -10.79 -2.93
CA ASP A 39 3.55 -10.95 -3.81
C ASP A 39 3.68 -10.04 -5.04
N MET A 40 3.75 -10.64 -6.23
CA MET A 40 3.87 -9.88 -7.48
C MET A 40 2.62 -9.08 -7.83
N TYR A 41 1.45 -9.45 -7.29
CA TYR A 41 0.18 -8.77 -7.54
C TYR A 41 -0.13 -7.69 -6.49
N ALA A 42 0.61 -7.64 -5.38
CA ALA A 42 0.53 -6.56 -4.40
C ALA A 42 1.09 -5.25 -4.96
N ILE A 43 0.93 -4.13 -4.23
CA ILE A 43 1.48 -2.82 -4.58
C ILE A 43 2.73 -2.57 -3.75
N SER A 44 3.89 -2.96 -4.27
CA SER A 44 5.18 -2.87 -3.58
C SER A 44 6.33 -2.51 -4.52
N ALA A 45 7.49 -2.19 -3.95
CA ALA A 45 8.69 -1.77 -4.66
C ALA A 45 9.98 -2.23 -3.96
N ALA A 46 11.06 -2.37 -4.74
CA ALA A 46 12.42 -2.43 -4.26
C ALA A 46 13.15 -1.12 -4.57
N HIS A 47 13.96 -0.64 -3.63
CA HIS A 47 14.81 0.53 -3.83
C HIS A 47 16.24 0.30 -3.32
N PRO A 48 17.29 0.77 -4.03
CA PRO A 48 18.67 0.50 -3.65
C PRO A 48 19.08 1.19 -2.34
N SER A 49 18.56 2.38 -2.07
CA SER A 49 19.08 3.25 -1.00
C SER A 49 18.04 3.85 -0.06
N LEU A 50 16.73 3.66 -0.27
CA LEU A 50 15.74 4.23 0.64
C LEU A 50 15.69 3.40 1.94
N PRO A 51 15.49 4.00 3.12
CA PRO A 51 15.16 3.22 4.31
C PRO A 51 13.97 2.30 4.02
N ILE A 52 13.97 1.08 4.57
CA ILE A 52 12.82 0.17 4.45
C ILE A 52 12.20 -0.07 5.83
N PRO A 53 10.86 -0.11 5.93
CA PRO A 53 9.92 0.26 4.87
C PRO A 53 10.02 1.77 4.56
N THR A 54 9.63 2.20 3.37
CA THR A 54 9.35 3.61 2.99
C THR A 54 8.19 3.62 2.01
N TYR A 55 7.43 4.70 1.95
CA TYR A 55 6.42 4.87 0.92
C TYR A 55 6.84 5.95 -0.06
N VAL A 56 6.59 5.69 -1.33
CA VAL A 56 6.91 6.63 -2.40
C VAL A 56 5.73 6.77 -3.36
N ARG A 57 5.45 7.99 -3.80
CA ARG A 57 4.66 8.24 -5.00
C ARG A 57 5.55 7.97 -6.20
N VAL A 58 5.09 7.11 -7.08
CA VAL A 58 5.72 6.87 -8.38
C VAL A 58 4.79 7.41 -9.44
N THR A 59 5.30 8.30 -10.28
CA THR A 59 4.58 8.87 -11.43
C THR A 59 5.25 8.38 -12.69
N ASN A 60 4.50 7.71 -13.57
CA ASN A 60 4.96 7.39 -14.91
C ASN A 60 4.90 8.67 -15.77
N LEU A 61 6.04 9.08 -16.32
CA LEU A 61 6.16 10.34 -17.05
C LEU A 61 5.63 10.26 -18.49
N GLU A 62 5.41 9.07 -19.03
CA GLU A 62 4.85 8.89 -20.37
C GLU A 62 3.33 9.12 -20.40
N ASN A 63 2.62 8.84 -19.30
CA ASN A 63 1.16 8.92 -19.24
C ASN A 63 0.62 9.74 -18.05
N ASN A 64 1.49 10.26 -17.18
CA ASN A 64 1.14 11.00 -15.95
C ASN A 64 0.33 10.22 -14.91
N GLU A 65 0.20 8.90 -15.05
CA GLU A 65 -0.40 8.05 -14.03
C GLU A 65 0.50 7.96 -12.81
N SER A 66 -0.08 7.93 -11.61
CA SER A 66 0.70 7.83 -10.37
C SER A 66 0.08 6.88 -9.36
N ILE A 67 0.94 6.27 -8.54
CA ILE A 67 0.53 5.37 -7.45
C ILE A 67 1.49 5.52 -6.27
N ILE A 68 0.98 5.35 -5.05
CA ILE A 68 1.81 5.24 -3.85
C ILE A 68 2.13 3.76 -3.63
N VAL A 69 3.41 3.43 -3.50
CA VAL A 69 3.90 2.06 -3.29
C VAL A 69 4.71 1.98 -2.00
N ARG A 70 4.64 0.81 -1.34
CA ARG A 70 5.53 0.47 -0.22
C ARG A 70 6.84 -0.07 -0.77
N VAL A 71 7.94 0.60 -0.46
CA VAL A 71 9.30 0.08 -0.63
C VAL A 71 9.59 -0.83 0.57
N ASN A 72 9.64 -2.14 0.33
CA ASN A 72 9.98 -3.14 1.35
C ASN A 72 11.14 -4.06 0.95
N ASP A 73 11.71 -3.85 -0.23
CA ASP A 73 12.82 -4.66 -0.71
C ASP A 73 14.01 -3.83 -1.21
N ARG A 74 15.13 -4.52 -1.49
CA ARG A 74 16.40 -3.94 -1.96
C ARG A 74 16.63 -4.26 -3.43
N GLY A 75 17.32 -3.34 -4.09
CA GLY A 75 17.52 -3.35 -5.54
C GLY A 75 16.67 -2.26 -6.22
N PRO A 76 16.71 -2.11 -7.55
CA PRO A 76 17.58 -2.82 -8.48
C PRO A 76 19.06 -2.54 -8.25
N PHE A 77 19.90 -3.55 -8.52
CA PHE A 77 21.37 -3.40 -8.54
C PHE A 77 21.93 -3.28 -9.97
N HIS A 78 21.06 -2.96 -10.92
CA HIS A 78 21.42 -2.64 -12.30
C HIS A 78 21.54 -1.11 -12.45
N ALA A 79 22.56 -0.67 -13.17
CA ALA A 79 23.08 0.69 -13.10
C ALA A 79 22.15 1.80 -13.58
N ASP A 80 21.15 1.45 -14.39
CA ASP A 80 20.26 2.32 -15.13
C ASP A 80 18.87 2.46 -14.49
N ARG A 81 18.54 1.61 -13.51
CA ARG A 81 17.22 1.56 -12.86
C ARG A 81 17.26 2.13 -11.46
N ILE A 82 16.25 2.92 -11.10
CA ILE A 82 16.16 3.59 -9.79
C ILE A 82 15.19 2.88 -8.85
N ILE A 83 14.23 2.14 -9.41
CA ILE A 83 13.20 1.43 -8.65
C ILE A 83 12.73 0.22 -9.47
N ASP A 84 12.51 -0.91 -8.79
CA ASP A 84 11.78 -2.03 -9.38
C ASP A 84 10.44 -2.13 -8.66
N LEU A 85 9.36 -2.23 -9.44
CA LEU A 85 7.99 -2.31 -8.95
C LEU A 85 7.47 -3.75 -8.98
N SER A 86 6.43 -4.02 -8.20
CA SER A 86 5.63 -5.23 -8.39
C SER A 86 4.90 -5.19 -9.74
N TYR A 87 4.54 -6.37 -10.27
CA TYR A 87 3.72 -6.45 -11.48
C TYR A 87 2.38 -5.73 -11.30
N GLY A 88 1.74 -5.86 -10.13
CA GLY A 88 0.52 -5.14 -9.79
C GLY A 88 0.66 -3.61 -9.90
N ALA A 89 1.76 -3.04 -9.39
CA ALA A 89 2.04 -1.61 -9.51
C ALA A 89 2.35 -1.20 -10.97
N ALA A 90 3.09 -2.02 -11.71
CA ALA A 90 3.40 -1.76 -13.12
C ALA A 90 2.17 -1.78 -14.03
N VAL A 91 1.21 -2.67 -13.77
CA VAL A 91 -0.09 -2.68 -14.46
C VAL A 91 -0.87 -1.41 -14.18
N ARG A 92 -0.89 -0.94 -12.93
CA ARG A 92 -1.57 0.30 -12.54
C ARG A 92 -0.96 1.54 -13.17
N LEU A 93 0.37 1.58 -13.30
CA LEU A 93 1.10 2.67 -13.95
C LEU A 93 1.16 2.56 -15.49
N GLY A 94 0.61 1.49 -16.06
CA GLY A 94 0.47 1.35 -17.52
C GLY A 94 1.76 1.00 -18.28
N PHE A 95 2.77 0.45 -17.61
CA PHE A 95 4.05 0.08 -18.26
C PHE A 95 4.39 -1.42 -18.20
N ALA A 96 3.51 -2.26 -17.66
CA ALA A 96 3.79 -3.70 -17.49
C ALA A 96 4.18 -4.41 -18.80
N LYS A 97 3.57 -4.04 -19.94
CA LYS A 97 3.87 -4.65 -21.26
C LYS A 97 5.22 -4.18 -21.82
N GLN A 98 5.58 -2.93 -21.58
CA GLN A 98 6.82 -2.29 -22.00
C GLN A 98 8.02 -2.78 -21.17
N GLY A 99 7.77 -3.24 -19.94
CA GLY A 99 8.78 -3.75 -19.03
C GLY A 99 9.49 -2.67 -18.23
N THR A 100 9.75 -1.52 -18.88
CA THR A 100 10.39 -0.35 -18.26
C THR A 100 9.69 0.93 -18.69
N THR A 101 9.87 2.00 -17.91
CA THR A 101 9.40 3.35 -18.26
C THR A 101 10.17 4.40 -17.44
N GLN A 102 10.12 5.65 -17.89
CA GLN A 102 10.67 6.76 -17.11
C GLN A 102 9.68 7.19 -16.03
N VAL A 103 10.15 7.25 -14.78
CA VAL A 103 9.32 7.64 -13.63
C VAL A 103 9.93 8.77 -12.83
N LYS A 104 9.08 9.50 -12.11
CA LYS A 104 9.46 10.32 -10.96
C LYS A 104 9.07 9.56 -9.68
N VAL A 105 10.03 9.37 -8.78
CA VAL A 105 9.85 8.75 -7.46
C VAL A 105 10.01 9.82 -6.39
N GLU A 106 8.99 9.97 -5.55
CA GLU A 106 8.97 10.95 -4.47
C GLU A 106 8.61 10.26 -3.17
N ALA A 107 9.41 10.43 -2.11
CA ALA A 107 9.00 9.96 -0.79
C ALA A 107 7.74 10.68 -0.33
N VAL A 108 6.83 9.95 0.28
CA VAL A 108 5.63 10.51 0.91
C VAL A 108 5.72 10.37 2.42
N ALA A 109 5.20 11.37 3.12
CA ALA A 109 5.12 11.34 4.57
C ALA A 109 4.25 10.15 5.05
N PRO A 110 4.57 9.53 6.20
CA PRO A 110 5.65 9.89 7.12
C PRO A 110 7.01 9.44 6.58
N TYR A 111 8.01 10.32 6.68
CA TYR A 111 9.37 10.00 6.29
C TYR A 111 10.02 9.09 7.33
N GLN A 112 10.85 8.17 6.84
CA GLN A 112 11.46 7.11 7.62
C GLN A 112 12.90 7.47 7.91
N VAL A 113 13.35 7.38 9.16
CA VAL A 113 14.71 7.71 9.58
C VAL A 113 15.45 6.44 10.02
N ARG A 114 16.66 6.17 9.48
CA ARG A 114 17.60 5.18 10.02
C ARG A 114 18.37 5.80 11.18
N TRP A 115 18.38 5.09 12.31
CA TRP A 115 19.06 5.48 13.54
C TRP A 115 20.43 4.80 13.65
N ASP A 116 21.39 5.47 14.29
CA ASP A 116 22.81 5.12 14.44
C ASP A 116 23.18 4.58 15.84
N GLY A 117 22.24 3.93 16.55
CA GLY A 117 22.57 2.96 17.60
C GLY A 117 22.21 3.30 19.06
N ALA A 118 21.46 4.37 19.36
CA ALA A 118 20.96 4.61 20.72
C ALA A 118 19.47 5.01 20.70
N ASN A 119 18.62 4.20 21.35
CA ASN A 119 17.16 4.33 21.54
C ASN A 119 16.23 3.63 20.53
N GLN A 120 15.21 3.00 21.11
CA GLN A 120 14.18 2.15 20.50
C GLN A 120 13.39 2.86 19.39
N PHE A 121 12.96 2.07 18.39
CA PHE A 121 12.11 2.41 17.25
C PHE A 121 11.07 3.52 17.51
N GLY A 122 11.49 4.77 17.33
CA GLY A 122 10.64 5.96 17.45
C GLY A 122 9.89 6.27 16.17
N TYR A 123 9.00 5.38 15.72
CA TYR A 123 7.79 5.87 15.08
C TYR A 123 7.05 6.65 16.18
N GLN A 124 6.70 7.93 15.96
CA GLN A 124 5.60 8.50 16.73
C GLN A 124 4.37 7.68 16.35
N GLN A 125 4.09 6.64 17.14
CA GLN A 125 2.96 5.75 16.98
C GLN A 125 1.72 6.66 16.91
N PRO A 126 0.93 6.61 15.83
CA PRO A 126 -0.43 7.10 15.90
C PRO A 126 -1.07 6.44 17.11
N THR A 127 -1.71 7.23 17.99
CA THR A 127 -2.44 6.69 19.13
C THR A 127 -3.30 5.51 18.67
N GLN A 128 -3.20 4.36 19.35
CA GLN A 128 -3.87 3.11 19.00
C GLN A 128 -5.39 3.23 19.18
N GLN A 129 -6.04 3.98 18.30
CA GLN A 129 -7.48 4.06 18.15
C GLN A 129 -7.82 3.38 16.82
N GLY A 130 -7.83 2.04 16.83
CA GLY A 130 -8.15 1.21 15.67
C GLY A 130 -8.11 -0.27 16.05
N SER A 131 -9.02 -1.06 15.51
CA SER A 131 -9.05 -2.52 15.68
C SER A 131 -7.88 -3.17 14.94
N THR A 132 -7.28 -4.23 15.49
CA THR A 132 -6.34 -5.06 14.73
C THR A 132 -7.09 -5.93 13.71
N TYR A 133 -6.41 -6.43 12.68
CA TYR A 133 -7.00 -7.37 11.72
C TYR A 133 -7.72 -8.53 12.40
N GLU A 134 -7.15 -9.09 13.46
CA GLU A 134 -7.72 -10.24 14.15
C GLU A 134 -9.10 -9.92 14.75
N SER A 135 -9.27 -8.72 15.32
CA SER A 135 -10.57 -8.26 15.83
C SER A 135 -11.57 -7.91 14.72
N ALA A 136 -11.09 -7.37 13.59
CA ALA A 136 -11.94 -7.08 12.43
C ALA A 136 -12.38 -8.38 11.70
N TYR A 137 -11.52 -9.39 11.62
CA TYR A 137 -11.83 -10.67 10.97
C TYR A 137 -12.77 -11.55 11.80
N ARG A 138 -12.82 -11.38 13.13
CA ARG A 138 -13.78 -12.09 14.00
C ARG A 138 -15.24 -11.70 13.75
N TYR A 139 -15.52 -10.54 13.17
CA TYR A 139 -16.89 -10.13 12.81
C TYR A 139 -17.50 -10.97 11.67
N GLY A 140 -16.69 -11.77 10.95
CA GLY A 140 -17.14 -12.68 9.88
C GLY A 140 -17.16 -14.16 10.26
N SER A 141 -17.16 -14.51 11.56
CA SER A 141 -16.90 -15.85 12.14
C SER A 141 -17.88 -16.99 11.76
N ASN A 142 -18.66 -16.88 10.69
CA ASN A 142 -19.51 -17.97 10.18
C ASN A 142 -18.75 -18.95 9.27
N ASN A 143 -17.41 -18.92 9.27
CA ASN A 143 -16.54 -19.77 8.45
C ASN A 143 -16.72 -19.63 6.92
N GLN A 144 -17.40 -18.56 6.48
CA GLN A 144 -17.65 -18.24 5.08
C GLN A 144 -16.66 -17.19 4.57
N ARG A 145 -16.40 -17.17 3.26
CA ARG A 145 -15.57 -16.13 2.63
C ARG A 145 -16.28 -14.78 2.68
N PHE A 146 -15.52 -13.73 2.87
CA PHE A 146 -16.02 -12.36 2.84
C PHE A 146 -14.96 -11.42 2.27
N VAL A 147 -15.37 -10.20 2.00
CA VAL A 147 -14.53 -9.18 1.36
C VAL A 147 -14.57 -7.90 2.16
N TYR A 148 -13.42 -7.22 2.22
CA TYR A 148 -13.33 -5.82 2.57
C TYR A 148 -13.00 -4.98 1.32
N LEU A 149 -13.60 -3.79 1.25
CA LEU A 149 -13.18 -2.75 0.32
C LEU A 149 -12.34 -1.73 1.08
N GLN A 150 -11.04 -1.69 0.84
CA GLN A 150 -10.17 -0.67 1.42
C GLN A 150 -10.34 0.64 0.63
N ALA A 151 -11.05 1.59 1.24
CA ALA A 151 -11.34 2.91 0.69
C ALA A 151 -10.23 3.94 0.96
N GLY A 152 -9.29 3.65 1.86
CA GLY A 152 -8.15 4.53 2.12
C GLY A 152 -7.16 3.95 3.11
N ALA A 153 -6.00 4.59 3.22
CA ALA A 153 -4.99 4.29 4.24
C ALA A 153 -4.40 5.62 4.72
N TYR A 154 -4.42 5.81 6.03
CA TYR A 154 -4.07 7.08 6.68
C TYR A 154 -2.99 6.84 7.72
N VAL A 155 -2.01 7.73 7.79
CA VAL A 155 -0.96 7.66 8.81
C VAL A 155 -1.44 8.36 10.07
N ASP A 156 -2.03 9.54 9.91
CA ASP A 156 -2.58 10.35 11.00
C ASP A 156 -3.94 9.79 11.45
N SER A 157 -4.06 9.49 12.75
CA SER A 157 -5.27 8.91 13.34
C SER A 157 -6.46 9.86 13.25
N GLN A 158 -6.24 11.17 13.36
CA GLN A 158 -7.33 12.15 13.24
C GLN A 158 -7.89 12.21 11.82
N SER A 159 -7.02 12.18 10.81
CA SER A 159 -7.39 12.13 9.40
C SER A 159 -8.12 10.83 9.06
N ALA A 160 -7.65 9.71 9.62
CA ALA A 160 -8.31 8.42 9.52
C ALA A 160 -9.73 8.46 10.10
N GLN A 161 -9.91 9.03 11.29
CA GLN A 161 -11.21 9.16 11.93
C GLN A 161 -12.15 10.08 11.16
N LYS A 162 -11.65 11.22 10.65
CA LYS A 162 -12.42 12.12 9.77
C LYS A 162 -12.84 11.42 8.48
N ALA A 163 -11.97 10.59 7.91
CA ALA A 163 -12.31 9.79 6.74
C ALA A 163 -13.35 8.72 7.07
N LEU A 164 -13.22 8.01 8.19
CA LEU A 164 -14.21 7.05 8.65
C LEU A 164 -15.59 7.68 8.80
N ASN A 165 -15.69 8.81 9.50
CA ASN A 165 -16.98 9.49 9.71
C ASN A 165 -17.62 9.91 8.37
N ARG A 166 -16.81 10.48 7.46
CA ARG A 166 -17.30 10.89 6.13
C ARG A 166 -17.75 9.69 5.28
N LEU A 167 -17.03 8.57 5.33
CA LEU A 167 -17.38 7.38 4.56
C LEU A 167 -18.66 6.73 5.09
N GLN A 168 -18.80 6.64 6.41
CA GLN A 168 -20.02 6.16 7.05
C GLN A 168 -21.23 7.02 6.65
N GLN A 169 -21.11 8.35 6.71
CA GLN A 169 -22.18 9.25 6.27
C GLN A 169 -22.52 9.06 4.77
N TRP A 170 -21.50 8.87 3.94
CA TRP A 170 -21.68 8.64 2.51
C TRP A 170 -22.43 7.32 2.23
N LEU A 171 -22.11 6.24 2.94
CA LEU A 171 -22.80 4.94 2.83
C LEU A 171 -24.26 5.06 3.28
N VAL A 172 -24.52 5.67 4.44
CA VAL A 172 -25.87 5.88 4.98
C VAL A 172 -26.73 6.71 4.00
N SER A 173 -26.16 7.76 3.40
CA SER A 173 -26.88 8.59 2.41
C SER A 173 -27.34 7.83 1.15
N ARG A 174 -26.80 6.62 0.94
CA ARG A 174 -27.12 5.71 -0.18
C ARG A 174 -27.85 4.46 0.25
N ASN A 175 -28.32 4.41 1.49
CA ASN A 175 -28.99 3.26 2.07
C ASN A 175 -28.11 1.99 2.06
N ILE A 176 -26.79 2.16 2.23
CA ILE A 176 -25.81 1.06 2.34
C ILE A 176 -25.45 0.90 3.82
N ASN A 177 -25.74 -0.26 4.38
CA ASN A 177 -25.57 -0.57 5.81
C ASN A 177 -24.31 -1.40 6.10
N GLU A 178 -23.25 -1.23 5.31
CA GLU A 178 -21.97 -1.91 5.54
C GLU A 178 -21.14 -1.17 6.60
N PRO A 179 -20.54 -1.87 7.58
CA PRO A 179 -19.70 -1.23 8.57
C PRO A 179 -18.41 -0.71 7.96
N VAL A 180 -17.81 0.26 8.64
CA VAL A 180 -16.53 0.84 8.27
C VAL A 180 -15.58 0.72 9.45
N HIS A 181 -14.43 0.10 9.21
CA HIS A 181 -13.42 -0.16 10.22
C HIS A 181 -12.13 0.61 9.92
N LEU A 182 -11.48 1.08 10.98
CA LEU A 182 -10.07 1.43 10.94
C LEU A 182 -9.27 0.22 11.39
N ILE A 183 -8.43 -0.28 10.49
CA ILE A 183 -7.52 -1.37 10.75
C ILE A 183 -6.09 -0.85 10.76
N PHE A 184 -5.42 -0.97 11.90
CA PHE A 184 -4.01 -0.58 12.00
C PHE A 184 -3.09 -1.71 11.52
N ASN A 185 -2.34 -1.48 10.44
CA ASN A 185 -1.21 -2.32 10.05
C ASN A 185 -0.24 -1.58 9.14
N ASP A 186 1.01 -2.04 9.12
CA ASP A 186 2.08 -1.54 8.26
C ASP A 186 2.36 -0.04 8.47
N GLY A 187 1.98 0.49 9.65
CA GLY A 187 2.06 1.91 9.99
C GLY A 187 0.86 2.76 9.53
N TYR A 188 -0.24 2.15 9.08
CA TYR A 188 -1.42 2.85 8.57
C TYR A 188 -2.69 2.43 9.29
N GLN A 189 -3.57 3.40 9.50
CA GLN A 189 -4.99 3.23 9.72
C GLN A 189 -5.69 3.01 8.36
N LYS A 190 -5.94 1.76 8.01
CA LYS A 190 -6.60 1.36 6.76
C LYS A 190 -8.11 1.41 6.96
N LEU A 191 -8.79 2.13 6.07
CA LEU A 191 -10.23 2.32 6.10
C LEU A 191 -10.93 1.25 5.27
N HIS A 192 -11.56 0.29 5.94
CA HIS A 192 -12.13 -0.91 5.32
C HIS A 192 -13.66 -0.89 5.43
N VAL A 193 -14.36 -1.08 4.31
CA VAL A 193 -15.82 -1.27 4.28
C VAL A 193 -16.14 -2.75 4.20
N GLY A 194 -17.04 -3.23 5.06
CA GLY A 194 -17.38 -4.64 5.22
C GLY A 194 -17.25 -5.09 6.67
N PRO A 195 -17.27 -6.41 6.96
CA PRO A 195 -17.13 -7.51 6.01
C PRO A 195 -18.37 -7.71 5.14
N ILE A 196 -18.19 -7.83 3.82
CA ILE A 196 -19.26 -8.04 2.84
C ILE A 196 -19.23 -9.51 2.38
N GLN A 197 -20.33 -10.23 2.60
CA GLN A 197 -20.45 -11.63 2.18
C GLN A 197 -21.01 -11.79 0.76
N ASP A 198 -21.81 -10.83 0.29
CA ASP A 198 -22.32 -10.81 -1.07
C ASP A 198 -21.29 -10.14 -2.01
N PHE A 199 -20.62 -10.97 -2.82
CA PHE A 199 -19.59 -10.52 -3.76
C PHE A 199 -20.16 -9.66 -4.89
N THR A 200 -21.43 -9.84 -5.25
CA THR A 200 -22.11 -9.01 -6.25
C THR A 200 -22.36 -7.61 -5.69
N MET A 201 -22.82 -7.55 -4.45
CA MET A 201 -22.96 -6.29 -3.71
C MET A 201 -21.61 -5.59 -3.55
N ALA A 202 -20.56 -6.32 -3.16
CA ALA A 202 -19.22 -5.75 -3.02
C ALA A 202 -18.68 -5.16 -4.35
N GLU A 203 -18.88 -5.83 -5.48
CA GLU A 203 -18.49 -5.27 -6.80
C GLU A 203 -19.33 -4.05 -7.18
N SER A 204 -20.64 -4.06 -6.89
CA SER A 204 -21.49 -2.88 -7.07
C SER A 204 -21.00 -1.70 -6.24
N LEU A 205 -20.71 -1.93 -4.95
CA LEU A 205 -20.23 -0.91 -4.02
C LEU A 205 -18.86 -0.36 -4.44
N LYS A 206 -17.94 -1.23 -4.87
CA LYS A 206 -16.63 -0.82 -5.39
C LYS A 206 -16.76 0.09 -6.61
N ARG A 207 -17.69 -0.18 -7.53
CA ARG A 207 -17.98 0.71 -8.67
C ARG A 207 -18.50 2.07 -8.20
N GLN A 208 -19.43 2.08 -7.24
CA GLN A 208 -19.97 3.33 -6.69
C GLN A 208 -18.89 4.17 -5.98
N LEU A 209 -18.03 3.53 -5.18
CA LEU A 209 -16.89 4.20 -4.54
C LEU A 209 -15.90 4.74 -5.56
N THR A 210 -15.62 3.97 -6.63
CA THR A 210 -14.74 4.39 -7.73
C THR A 210 -15.25 5.66 -8.43
N ALA A 211 -16.57 5.79 -8.57
CA ALA A 211 -17.23 6.97 -9.16
C ALA A 211 -17.46 8.12 -8.15
N SER A 212 -16.82 8.07 -6.98
CA SER A 212 -17.01 9.02 -5.88
C SER A 212 -15.69 9.66 -5.44
N PRO A 213 -15.70 10.63 -4.51
CA PRO A 213 -14.49 11.22 -3.94
C PRO A 213 -13.56 10.22 -3.23
N TRP A 214 -14.02 8.99 -2.95
CA TRP A 214 -13.23 7.93 -2.32
C TRP A 214 -12.24 7.25 -3.28
N GLY A 215 -12.37 7.48 -4.59
CA GLY A 215 -11.50 6.87 -5.59
C GLY A 215 -11.68 5.36 -5.68
N LYS A 216 -10.72 4.66 -6.30
CA LYS A 216 -10.82 3.23 -6.63
C LYS A 216 -10.37 2.34 -5.45
N PRO A 217 -11.30 1.68 -4.72
CA PRO A 217 -10.95 0.88 -3.55
C PRO A 217 -10.16 -0.38 -3.92
N ILE A 218 -9.41 -0.92 -2.95
CA ILE A 218 -8.73 -2.22 -3.07
C ILE A 218 -9.67 -3.31 -2.56
N TRP A 219 -9.77 -4.41 -3.31
CA TRP A 219 -10.51 -5.60 -2.93
C TRP A 219 -9.64 -6.49 -2.06
N ILE A 220 -10.12 -6.83 -0.87
CA ILE A 220 -9.42 -7.68 0.09
C ILE A 220 -10.33 -8.86 0.39
N GLU A 221 -10.11 -9.99 -0.28
CA GLU A 221 -10.82 -11.23 0.01
C GLU A 221 -10.19 -11.94 1.20
N VAL A 222 -11.03 -12.41 2.12
CA VAL A 222 -10.63 -13.12 3.32
C VAL A 222 -11.31 -14.47 3.31
N ASN A 223 -10.50 -15.51 3.40
CA ASN A 223 -10.97 -16.89 3.50
C ASN A 223 -10.55 -17.45 4.87
N PRO A 224 -11.49 -17.57 5.83
CA PRO A 224 -11.18 -18.04 7.19
C PRO A 224 -10.58 -19.45 7.25
N ASN A 225 -10.68 -20.23 6.16
CA ASN A 225 -10.22 -21.62 6.08
C ASN A 225 -8.85 -21.77 5.40
N ARG A 226 -8.08 -20.69 5.20
CA ARG A 226 -6.75 -20.71 4.56
C ARG A 226 -5.75 -19.82 5.28
#